data_AF-A0A978S6W6-F1
#
_entry.id   AF-A0A978S6W6-F1
#
_cell.length_a   1.000
_cell.length_b   1.000
_cell.length_c   1.000
_cell.angle_alpha   90.00
_cell.angle_beta   90.00
_cell.angle_gamma   90.00
#
_symmetry.space_group_name_H-M   'P 1'
#
loop_
_entity.id
_entity.type
_entity.pdbx_description
1 polymer ?
#
loop_
_entity_poly.entity_id
_entity_poly.type
_entity_poly.pdbx_seq_one_letter_code
_entity_poly.pdbx_strand_id
1 'polypeptide(L)'
;MTKQYRLKFDTDGLSLKDALRKFGGNKPSEIPFVVRLIENPQSPMALPGKIDLYNHDCLHIILGLGTSIEAEAFIIGFTMGNDIKTNWLHLQVFKLISGWFYPKIYKFHQSHMKEFDLGVDLGRKFKYKNLNAINFHVYEDKLVGEIRHILKINLEEISAILIEKGQVTNLPWKNQSVLAANSD
;
A
#
# COMPACT_ATOMS: atom_id res chain seq x y z
N MET A 1 -18.69 7.15 0.47
CA MET A 1 -18.04 6.14 1.32
C MET A 1 -16.75 6.74 1.86
N THR A 2 -16.61 6.84 3.18
CA THR A 2 -15.39 7.34 3.81
C THR A 2 -14.28 6.31 3.57
N LYS A 3 -13.37 6.62 2.63
CA LYS A 3 -12.20 5.77 2.38
C LYS A 3 -11.33 5.76 3.64
N GLN A 4 -10.74 4.61 3.98
CA GLN A 4 -10.00 4.42 5.23
C GLN A 4 -8.55 4.04 4.99
N TYR A 5 -7.69 4.42 5.93
CA TYR A 5 -6.25 4.16 5.88
C TYR A 5 -5.90 2.68 6.05
N ARG A 6 -6.71 1.94 6.82
CA ARG A 6 -6.49 0.53 7.18
C ARG A 6 -7.61 -0.37 6.68
N LEU A 7 -7.30 -1.66 6.48
CA LEU A 7 -8.33 -2.68 6.26
C LEU A 7 -9.24 -2.83 7.47
N LYS A 8 -10.52 -3.10 7.22
CA LYS A 8 -11.56 -3.29 8.25
C LYS A 8 -11.72 -4.74 8.72
N PHE A 9 -10.96 -5.66 8.15
CA PHE A 9 -11.07 -7.07 8.39
C PHE A 9 -9.69 -7.67 8.58
N ASP A 10 -9.60 -8.68 9.42
CA ASP A 10 -8.41 -9.49 9.52
C ASP A 10 -8.24 -10.33 8.25
N THR A 11 -7.02 -10.35 7.74
CA THR A 11 -6.62 -11.08 6.54
C THR A 11 -5.74 -12.28 6.86
N ASP A 12 -5.20 -12.41 8.09
CA ASP A 12 -4.16 -13.40 8.39
C ASP A 12 -4.61 -14.83 8.08
N GLY A 13 -5.87 -15.16 8.41
CA GLY A 13 -6.49 -16.46 8.13
C GLY A 13 -7.13 -16.60 6.74
N LEU A 14 -7.02 -15.60 5.86
CA LEU A 14 -7.55 -15.68 4.50
C LEU A 14 -6.43 -16.06 3.52
N SER A 15 -6.77 -16.82 2.48
CA SER A 15 -5.90 -16.93 1.31
C SER A 15 -5.72 -15.55 0.66
N LEU A 16 -4.60 -15.30 -0.02
CA LEU A 16 -4.38 -14.04 -0.74
C LEU A 16 -5.51 -13.78 -1.76
N LYS A 17 -5.93 -14.82 -2.47
CA LYS A 17 -7.04 -14.76 -3.44
C LYS A 17 -8.36 -14.37 -2.78
N ASP A 18 -8.70 -14.94 -1.63
CA ASP A 18 -9.93 -14.59 -0.91
C ASP A 18 -9.87 -13.18 -0.33
N ALA A 19 -8.70 -12.77 0.17
CA ALA A 19 -8.45 -11.41 0.65
C ALA A 19 -8.60 -10.39 -0.49
N LEU A 20 -8.08 -10.66 -1.68
CA LEU A 20 -8.24 -9.82 -2.88
C LEU A 20 -9.70 -9.67 -3.29
N ARG A 21 -10.44 -10.79 -3.33
CA ARG A 21 -11.87 -10.77 -3.64
C ARG A 21 -12.64 -9.91 -2.63
N LYS A 22 -12.26 -9.93 -1.35
CA LYS A 22 -12.87 -9.13 -0.29
C LYS A 22 -12.41 -7.67 -0.29
N PHE A 23 -11.19 -7.39 -0.73
CA PHE A 23 -10.63 -6.05 -0.83
C PHE A 23 -11.39 -5.19 -1.86
N GLY A 24 -11.74 -5.78 -3.01
CA GLY A 24 -12.56 -5.11 -4.01
C GLY A 24 -11.86 -3.91 -4.66
N GLY A 25 -10.61 -4.10 -5.10
CA GLY A 25 -9.79 -3.08 -5.76
C GLY A 25 -10.44 -2.50 -7.02
N ASN A 26 -9.92 -1.36 -7.46
CA ASN A 26 -10.43 -0.69 -8.66
C ASN A 26 -10.12 -1.49 -9.91
N LYS A 27 -10.89 -1.31 -10.98
CA LYS A 27 -10.56 -1.90 -12.29
C LYS A 27 -9.43 -1.11 -12.95
N PRO A 28 -8.57 -1.75 -13.78
CA PRO A 28 -7.54 -1.03 -14.55
C PRO A 28 -8.09 0.13 -15.40
N SER A 29 -9.34 0.01 -15.88
CA SER A 29 -10.04 1.03 -16.65
C SER A 29 -10.40 2.29 -15.85
N GLU A 30 -10.43 2.21 -14.52
CA GLU A 30 -10.77 3.29 -13.61
C GLU A 30 -9.52 4.10 -13.18
N ILE A 31 -8.32 3.60 -13.51
CA ILE A 31 -7.06 4.27 -13.19
C ILE A 31 -6.75 5.35 -14.25
N PRO A 32 -6.56 6.62 -13.86
CA PRO A 32 -6.26 7.70 -14.81
C PRO A 32 -5.04 7.44 -15.68
N PHE A 33 -5.04 7.97 -16.91
CA PHE A 33 -3.92 7.83 -17.84
C PHE A 33 -2.59 8.32 -17.26
N VAL A 34 -2.56 9.47 -16.59
CA VAL A 34 -1.34 10.03 -15.99
C VAL A 34 -0.76 9.10 -14.91
N VAL A 35 -1.61 8.46 -14.10
CA VAL A 35 -1.20 7.47 -13.10
C VAL A 35 -0.59 6.25 -13.79
N ARG A 36 -1.29 5.69 -14.79
CA ARG A 36 -0.77 4.56 -15.59
C ARG A 36 0.55 4.88 -16.28
N LEU A 37 0.75 6.12 -16.71
CA LEU A 37 1.96 6.53 -17.41
C LEU A 37 3.22 6.47 -16.54
N ILE A 38 3.11 6.75 -15.24
CA ILE A 38 4.29 6.80 -14.35
C ILE A 38 4.38 5.61 -13.39
N GLU A 39 3.31 4.86 -13.17
CA GLU A 39 3.29 3.74 -12.21
C GLU A 39 3.15 2.36 -12.88
N ASN A 40 2.64 2.27 -14.12
CA ASN A 40 2.45 0.96 -14.78
C ASN A 40 3.77 0.41 -15.32
N PRO A 41 4.16 -0.85 -14.98
CA PRO A 41 5.37 -1.50 -15.48
C PRO A 41 5.55 -1.47 -17.00
N GLN A 42 4.44 -1.52 -17.75
CA GLN A 42 4.39 -1.52 -19.22
C GLN A 42 4.60 -0.13 -19.83
N SER A 43 4.56 0.94 -19.03
CA SER A 43 4.85 2.28 -19.52
C SER A 43 6.36 2.49 -19.68
N PRO A 44 6.81 3.06 -20.82
CA PRO A 44 8.22 3.40 -21.02
C PRO A 44 8.69 4.55 -20.11
N MET A 45 7.76 5.34 -19.55
CA MET A 45 8.05 6.46 -18.64
C MET A 45 7.81 6.10 -17.16
N ALA A 46 7.62 4.81 -16.87
CA ALA A 46 7.37 4.36 -15.52
C ALA A 46 8.56 4.63 -14.60
N LEU A 47 8.29 5.24 -13.45
CA LEU A 47 9.29 5.49 -12.42
C LEU A 47 9.62 4.18 -11.68
N PRO A 48 10.81 4.06 -11.07
CA PRO A 48 11.10 2.98 -10.13
C PRO A 48 10.04 2.89 -9.01
N GLY A 49 9.77 1.68 -8.53
CA GLY A 49 8.59 1.37 -7.73
C GLY A 49 7.36 1.00 -8.55
N LYS A 50 7.41 1.09 -9.89
CA LYS A 50 6.34 0.64 -10.79
C LYS A 50 5.87 -0.77 -10.46
N ILE A 51 4.56 -0.95 -10.48
CA ILE A 51 3.89 -2.18 -10.04
C ILE A 51 2.59 -2.34 -10.82
N ASP A 52 2.27 -3.57 -11.24
CA ASP A 52 0.98 -3.83 -11.87
C ASP A 52 -0.14 -3.79 -10.83
N LEU A 53 -1.37 -3.64 -11.30
CA LEU A 53 -2.52 -3.45 -10.42
C LEU A 53 -2.76 -4.63 -9.47
N TYR A 54 -2.51 -5.86 -9.94
CA TYR A 54 -2.71 -7.05 -9.13
C TYR A 54 -1.70 -7.08 -7.97
N ASN A 55 -0.42 -6.88 -8.26
CA ASN A 55 0.63 -6.83 -7.25
C ASN A 55 0.46 -5.63 -6.30
N HIS A 56 -0.05 -4.51 -6.81
CA HIS A 56 -0.39 -3.34 -6.01
C HIS A 56 -1.47 -3.64 -4.96
N ASP A 57 -2.57 -4.26 -5.38
CA ASP A 57 -3.65 -4.67 -4.47
C ASP A 57 -3.17 -5.74 -3.47
N CYS A 58 -2.28 -6.64 -3.89
CA CYS A 58 -1.62 -7.59 -2.98
C CYS A 58 -0.82 -6.86 -1.90
N LEU A 59 -0.06 -5.81 -2.24
CA LEU A 59 0.69 -5.05 -1.25
C LEU A 59 -0.22 -4.30 -0.27
N HIS A 60 -1.37 -3.77 -0.73
CA HIS A 60 -2.37 -3.22 0.19
C HIS A 60 -2.78 -4.24 1.24
N ILE A 61 -3.10 -5.45 0.79
CA ILE A 61 -3.50 -6.55 1.68
C ILE A 61 -2.38 -6.95 2.62
N ILE A 62 -1.18 -7.18 2.10
CA ILE A 62 -0.04 -7.66 2.88
C ILE A 62 0.41 -6.61 3.90
N LEU A 63 0.35 -5.32 3.57
CA LEU A 63 0.68 -4.22 4.50
C LEU A 63 -0.49 -3.81 5.40
N GLY A 64 -1.68 -4.37 5.18
CA GLY A 64 -2.89 -4.06 5.94
C GLY A 64 -3.41 -2.64 5.70
N LEU A 65 -3.25 -2.12 4.48
CA LEU A 65 -3.65 -0.78 4.08
C LEU A 65 -5.01 -0.80 3.38
N GLY A 66 -5.78 0.26 3.57
CA GLY A 66 -7.04 0.49 2.85
C GLY A 66 -6.83 1.35 1.60
N THR A 67 -7.93 1.86 1.04
CA THR A 67 -7.94 2.55 -0.27
C THR A 67 -8.17 4.07 -0.17
N SER A 68 -7.88 4.69 0.98
CA SER A 68 -7.91 6.17 1.11
C SER A 68 -6.76 6.81 0.36
N ILE A 69 -6.89 8.08 -0.01
CA ILE A 69 -5.84 8.76 -0.79
C ILE A 69 -4.52 8.81 0.02
N GLU A 70 -4.64 8.91 1.35
CA GLU A 70 -3.54 8.81 2.30
C GLU A 70 -2.85 7.44 2.23
N ALA A 71 -3.61 6.34 2.24
CA ALA A 71 -3.07 4.99 2.11
C ALA A 71 -2.48 4.71 0.72
N GLU A 72 -3.11 5.22 -0.35
CA GLU A 72 -2.55 5.16 -1.71
C GLU A 72 -1.23 5.95 -1.80
N ALA A 73 -1.17 7.13 -1.21
CA ALA A 73 0.06 7.91 -1.15
C ALA A 73 1.17 7.17 -0.39
N PHE A 74 0.82 6.58 0.74
CA PHE A 74 1.75 5.76 1.53
C PHE A 74 2.25 4.55 0.75
N ILE A 75 1.38 3.76 0.11
CA ILE A 75 1.80 2.53 -0.59
C ILE A 75 2.65 2.85 -1.82
N ILE A 76 2.36 3.93 -2.55
CA ILE A 76 3.18 4.38 -3.67
C ILE A 76 4.55 4.86 -3.14
N GLY A 77 4.56 5.64 -2.06
CA GLY A 77 5.79 6.00 -1.38
C GLY A 77 6.61 4.79 -0.94
N PHE A 78 5.95 3.80 -0.33
CA PHE A 78 6.56 2.57 0.15
C PHE A 78 7.16 1.73 -0.99
N THR A 79 6.43 1.54 -2.08
CA THR A 79 6.91 0.80 -3.25
C THR A 79 8.10 1.50 -3.90
N MET A 80 8.04 2.82 -4.09
CA MET A 80 9.18 3.60 -4.56
C MET A 80 10.37 3.51 -3.59
N GLY A 81 10.18 3.69 -2.29
CA GLY A 81 11.26 3.61 -1.30
C GLY A 81 11.86 2.21 -1.16
N ASN A 82 11.10 1.16 -1.48
CA ASN A 82 11.53 -0.23 -1.42
C ASN A 82 12.27 -0.70 -2.69
N ASP A 83 12.03 -0.06 -3.83
CA ASP A 83 12.76 -0.33 -5.07
C ASP A 83 14.16 0.28 -5.03
N ILE A 84 15.19 -0.57 -5.21
CA ILE A 84 16.61 -0.17 -5.12
C ILE A 84 17.03 0.80 -6.23
N LYS A 85 16.25 0.90 -7.31
CA LYS A 85 16.52 1.83 -8.42
C LYS A 85 15.97 3.23 -8.17
N THR A 86 15.19 3.41 -7.11
CA THR A 86 14.62 4.72 -6.76
C THR A 86 15.68 5.65 -6.18
N ASN A 87 15.86 6.80 -6.81
CA ASN A 87 16.70 7.88 -6.33
C ASN A 87 15.86 9.12 -5.96
N TRP A 88 16.50 10.15 -5.40
CA TRP A 88 15.80 11.36 -4.95
C TRP A 88 15.10 12.11 -6.09
N LEU A 89 15.66 12.09 -7.31
CA LEU A 89 15.08 12.78 -8.46
C LEU A 89 13.76 12.12 -8.87
N HIS A 90 13.68 10.79 -8.86
CA HIS A 90 12.43 10.06 -9.12
C HIS A 90 11.33 10.47 -8.13
N LEU A 91 11.67 10.62 -6.85
CA LEU A 91 10.72 11.06 -5.83
C LEU A 91 10.21 12.49 -6.08
N GLN A 92 11.09 13.41 -6.48
CA GLN A 92 10.68 14.79 -6.79
C GLN A 92 9.81 14.87 -8.05
N VAL A 93 10.16 14.09 -9.09
CA VAL A 93 9.34 13.98 -10.30
C VAL A 93 7.96 13.44 -9.95
N PHE A 94 7.88 12.37 -9.15
CA PHE A 94 6.60 11.82 -8.69
C PHE A 94 5.76 12.87 -7.96
N LYS A 95 6.34 13.59 -6.98
CA LYS A 95 5.62 14.63 -6.22
C LYS A 95 5.11 15.76 -7.10
N LEU A 96 5.90 16.18 -8.09
CA LEU A 96 5.48 17.20 -9.06
C LEU A 96 4.28 16.70 -9.88
N ILE A 97 4.37 15.48 -10.43
CA ILE A 97 3.32 14.91 -11.28
C ILE A 97 2.03 14.69 -10.48
N SER A 98 2.13 14.04 -9.33
CA SER A 98 0.98 13.73 -8.45
C SER A 98 0.31 14.98 -7.86
N GLY A 99 1.07 16.06 -7.60
CA GLY A 99 0.53 17.31 -7.07
C GLY A 99 -0.12 18.21 -8.13
N TRP A 100 0.31 18.12 -9.39
CA TRP A 100 -0.08 19.10 -10.41
C TRP A 100 -0.89 18.49 -11.55
N PHE A 101 -0.54 17.30 -12.00
CA PHE A 101 -1.06 16.68 -13.22
C PHE A 101 -2.08 15.56 -12.96
N TYR A 102 -2.16 15.04 -11.74
CA TYR A 102 -3.19 14.06 -11.39
C TYR A 102 -4.59 14.71 -11.42
N PRO A 103 -5.64 13.96 -11.86
CA PRO A 103 -7.02 14.44 -11.81
C PRO A 103 -7.44 14.76 -10.38
N LYS A 104 -8.43 15.66 -10.21
CA LYS A 104 -8.81 16.24 -8.91
C LYS A 104 -9.01 15.21 -7.79
N ILE A 105 -9.60 14.05 -8.08
CA ILE A 105 -9.89 13.01 -7.07
C ILE A 105 -8.66 12.15 -6.69
N TYR A 106 -7.57 12.21 -7.47
CA TYR A 106 -6.31 11.50 -7.23
C TYR A 106 -5.16 12.45 -6.87
N LYS A 107 -5.35 13.76 -7.04
CA LYS A 107 -4.31 14.77 -6.82
C LYS A 107 -3.82 14.76 -5.38
N PHE A 108 -2.49 14.74 -5.22
CA PHE A 108 -1.87 14.78 -3.91
C PHE A 108 -1.79 16.21 -3.38
N HIS A 109 -2.20 16.38 -2.13
CA HIS A 109 -2.02 17.61 -1.36
C HIS A 109 -0.91 17.43 -0.35
N GLN A 110 -0.58 18.49 0.39
CA GLN A 110 0.54 18.48 1.34
C GLN A 110 0.42 17.36 2.40
N SER A 111 -0.80 17.03 2.85
CA SER A 111 -1.05 15.88 3.73
C SER A 111 -0.65 14.57 3.06
N HIS A 112 -1.10 14.34 1.82
CA HIS A 112 -0.78 13.12 1.05
C HIS A 112 0.73 13.02 0.75
N MET A 113 1.42 14.14 0.54
CA MET A 113 2.88 14.14 0.36
C MET A 113 3.63 13.69 1.62
N LYS A 114 3.11 13.99 2.81
CA LYS A 114 3.68 13.48 4.07
C LYS A 114 3.50 11.97 4.19
N GLU A 115 2.35 11.44 3.77
CA GLU A 115 2.11 9.99 3.73
C GLU A 115 3.03 9.29 2.74
N PHE A 116 3.20 9.88 1.56
CA PHE A 116 4.16 9.41 0.58
C PHE A 116 5.58 9.37 1.15
N ASP A 117 6.04 10.45 1.80
CA ASP A 117 7.37 10.49 2.41
C ASP A 117 7.54 9.46 3.53
N LEU A 118 6.51 9.26 4.36
CA LEU A 118 6.49 8.23 5.39
C LEU A 118 6.61 6.83 4.78
N GLY A 119 5.87 6.58 3.69
CA GLY A 119 5.97 5.35 2.91
C GLY A 119 7.39 5.13 2.39
N VAL A 120 7.98 6.15 1.75
CA VAL A 120 9.36 6.10 1.23
C VAL A 120 10.37 5.72 2.32
N ASP A 121 10.31 6.40 3.46
CA ASP A 121 11.24 6.16 4.56
C ASP A 121 11.10 4.74 5.11
N LEU A 122 9.88 4.23 5.24
CA LEU A 122 9.65 2.86 5.67
C LEU A 122 10.12 1.83 4.63
N GLY A 123 9.80 2.04 3.35
CA GLY A 123 10.24 1.19 2.24
C GLY A 123 11.76 1.08 2.15
N ARG A 124 12.47 2.18 2.43
CA ARG A 124 13.93 2.23 2.52
C ARG A 124 14.50 1.45 3.69
N LYS A 125 13.83 1.44 4.84
CA LYS A 125 14.26 0.65 6.02
C LYS A 125 13.99 -0.85 5.86
N PHE A 126 13.01 -1.22 5.04
CA PHE A 126 12.64 -2.62 4.81
C PHE A 126 13.81 -3.44 4.26
N LYS A 127 14.12 -4.58 4.89
CA LYS A 127 15.26 -5.44 4.48
C LYS A 127 15.00 -6.16 3.16
N TYR A 128 13.79 -6.66 2.95
CA TYR A 128 13.39 -7.29 1.70
C TYR A 128 13.05 -6.20 0.68
N LYS A 129 13.78 -6.17 -0.45
CA LYS A 129 13.72 -5.10 -1.45
C LYS A 129 13.02 -5.53 -2.73
N ASN A 130 12.58 -4.54 -3.52
CA ASN A 130 11.90 -4.72 -4.80
C ASN A 130 10.61 -5.55 -4.68
N LEU A 131 9.82 -5.29 -3.63
CA LEU A 131 8.51 -5.93 -3.42
C LEU A 131 7.57 -5.72 -4.61
N ASN A 132 7.74 -4.63 -5.36
CA ASN A 132 7.02 -4.34 -6.60
C ASN A 132 7.28 -5.33 -7.75
N ALA A 133 8.35 -6.14 -7.67
CA ALA A 133 8.72 -7.12 -8.68
C ALA A 133 8.35 -8.56 -8.28
N ILE A 134 7.74 -8.78 -7.12
CA ILE A 134 7.29 -10.12 -6.70
C ILE A 134 6.17 -10.58 -7.61
N ASN A 135 6.23 -11.83 -8.06
CA ASN A 135 5.10 -12.48 -8.70
C ASN A 135 4.12 -12.99 -7.64
N PHE A 136 3.10 -12.20 -7.27
CA PHE A 136 2.15 -12.62 -6.24
C PHE A 136 1.21 -13.75 -6.66
N HIS A 137 1.15 -14.10 -7.95
CA HIS A 137 0.34 -15.22 -8.43
C HIS A 137 0.76 -16.56 -7.80
N VAL A 138 2.05 -16.75 -7.49
CA VAL A 138 2.52 -18.00 -6.85
C VAL A 138 2.09 -18.14 -5.39
N TYR A 139 1.49 -17.10 -4.82
CA TYR A 139 1.04 -17.04 -3.43
C TYR A 139 -0.48 -16.98 -3.29
N GLU A 140 -1.25 -17.09 -4.38
CA GLU A 140 -2.72 -16.93 -4.38
C GLU A 140 -3.42 -17.78 -3.32
N ASP A 141 -3.01 -19.04 -3.18
CA ASP A 141 -3.62 -20.01 -2.26
C ASP A 141 -2.97 -20.01 -0.86
N LYS A 142 -1.89 -19.22 -0.64
CA LYS A 142 -1.26 -19.10 0.68
C LYS A 142 -2.03 -18.14 1.57
N LEU A 143 -1.97 -18.40 2.88
CA LEU A 143 -2.54 -17.48 3.86
C LEU A 143 -1.75 -16.17 3.87
N VAL A 144 -2.44 -15.03 3.99
CA VAL A 144 -1.78 -13.72 4.01
C VAL A 144 -0.78 -13.61 5.17
N GLY A 145 -1.09 -14.20 6.33
CA GLY A 145 -0.16 -14.26 7.47
C GLY A 145 1.14 -15.01 7.13
N GLU A 146 1.06 -16.11 6.37
CA GLU A 146 2.24 -16.85 5.92
C GLU A 146 3.08 -16.03 4.94
N ILE A 147 2.43 -15.31 4.02
CA ILE A 147 3.12 -14.43 3.07
C ILE A 147 3.86 -13.31 3.79
N ARG A 148 3.22 -12.69 4.79
CA ARG A 148 3.87 -11.69 5.66
C ARG A 148 5.11 -12.25 6.35
N HIS A 149 5.02 -13.47 6.89
CA HIS A 149 6.16 -14.13 7.50
C HIS A 149 7.29 -14.40 6.50
N ILE A 150 6.98 -14.91 5.30
CA ILE A 150 7.95 -15.15 4.21
C ILE A 150 8.67 -13.85 3.82
N LEU A 151 7.91 -12.75 3.68
CA LEU A 151 8.43 -11.44 3.30
C LEU A 151 9.00 -10.64 4.47
N LYS A 152 8.99 -11.20 5.68
CA LYS A 152 9.44 -10.57 6.93
C LYS A 152 8.74 -9.24 7.20
N ILE A 153 7.44 -9.18 6.90
CA ILE A 153 6.58 -8.02 7.14
C ILE A 153 5.97 -8.16 8.54
N ASN A 154 6.34 -7.25 9.44
CA ASN A 154 5.73 -7.14 10.76
C ASN A 154 4.68 -6.03 10.76
N LEU A 155 3.41 -6.40 10.77
CA LEU A 155 2.31 -5.43 10.77
C LEU A 155 2.24 -4.57 12.05
N GLU A 156 2.72 -5.07 13.19
CA GLU A 156 2.76 -4.31 14.43
C GLU A 156 3.78 -3.18 14.33
N GLU A 157 4.94 -3.42 13.70
CA GLU A 157 5.95 -2.39 13.45
C GLU A 157 5.41 -1.28 12.53
N ILE A 158 4.78 -1.66 11.42
CA ILE A 158 4.14 -0.70 10.51
C ILE A 158 3.10 0.13 11.27
N SER A 159 2.27 -0.53 12.07
CA SER A 159 1.21 0.15 12.81
C SER A 159 1.74 1.07 13.89
N ALA A 160 2.79 0.69 14.62
CA ALA A 160 3.42 1.53 15.62
C ALA A 160 3.93 2.84 14.99
N ILE A 161 4.54 2.76 13.82
CA ILE A 161 5.01 3.93 13.06
C ILE A 161 3.83 4.82 12.66
N LEU A 162 2.75 4.23 12.12
CA LEU A 162 1.57 5.00 11.74
C LEU A 162 0.87 5.66 12.95
N ILE A 163 0.86 5.00 14.11
CA ILE A 163 0.32 5.56 15.36
C ILE A 163 1.19 6.72 15.84
N GLU A 164 2.51 6.55 15.88
CA GLU A 164 3.45 7.62 16.25
C GLU A 164 3.28 8.86 15.36
N LYS A 165 2.99 8.66 14.07
CA LYS A 165 2.72 9.74 13.11
C LYS A 165 1.28 10.24 13.10
N GLY A 166 0.42 9.74 14.00
CA GLY A 166 -0.97 10.20 14.16
C GLY A 166 -1.92 9.79 13.03
N GLN A 167 -1.54 8.82 12.19
CA GLN A 167 -2.33 8.39 11.03
C GLN A 167 -3.45 7.43 11.39
N VAL A 168 -3.23 6.62 12.43
CA VAL A 168 -4.20 5.64 12.93
C VAL A 168 -4.22 5.69 14.45
N THR A 169 -5.38 5.46 15.05
CA THR A 169 -5.55 5.56 16.50
C THR A 169 -5.33 4.24 17.23
N ASN A 170 -5.42 3.08 16.54
CA ASN A 170 -5.31 1.74 17.11
C ASN A 170 -4.90 0.69 16.06
N LEU A 171 -4.46 -0.49 16.52
CA LEU A 171 -4.26 -1.68 15.68
C LEU A 171 -5.61 -2.22 15.17
N PRO A 172 -5.85 -2.31 13.84
CA PRO A 172 -7.18 -2.61 13.28
C PRO A 172 -7.77 -3.97 13.70
N TRP A 173 -6.94 -5.01 13.84
CA TRP A 173 -7.38 -6.39 14.07
C TRP A 173 -7.38 -6.81 15.54
N LYS A 174 -6.68 -6.11 16.43
CA LYS A 174 -6.64 -6.46 17.87
C LYS A 174 -7.91 -6.07 18.64
N ASN A 175 -8.73 -5.16 18.10
CA ASN A 175 -9.90 -4.63 18.82
C ASN A 175 -11.26 -5.25 18.45
N GLN A 176 -11.32 -6.23 17.54
CA GLN A 176 -12.61 -6.88 17.20
C GLN A 176 -12.88 -8.16 18.00
N SER A 177 -11.86 -8.82 18.56
CA SER A 177 -12.03 -10.03 19.38
C SER A 177 -12.20 -9.75 20.88
N VAL A 178 -11.78 -8.57 21.37
CA VAL A 178 -11.88 -8.22 22.81
C VAL A 178 -13.19 -7.50 23.15
N LEU A 179 -13.85 -6.86 22.18
CA LEU A 179 -15.16 -6.22 22.41
C LEU A 179 -16.34 -7.20 22.23
N ALA A 180 -16.16 -8.27 21.46
CA ALA A 180 -17.16 -9.35 21.35
C ALA A 180 -17.11 -10.35 22.52
N ALA A 181 -16.04 -10.36 23.31
CA ALA A 181 -15.87 -11.27 24.46
C ALA A 181 -16.21 -10.63 25.82
N ASN A 182 -16.68 -9.37 25.84
CA ASN A 182 -17.07 -8.65 27.07
C ASN A 182 -18.51 -8.09 26.96
N SER A 183 -19.36 -8.72 26.14
CA SER A 183 -20.79 -8.38 26.02
C SER A 183 -21.72 -9.54 26.36
N ASP A 184 -21.24 -10.48 27.17
CA ASP A 184 -22.04 -11.50 27.87
C ASP A 184 -21.98 -11.29 29.39
#